data_AF-A0A2G1XDY9-F1
#
_entry.id   AF-A0A2G1XDY9-F1
#
_cell.length_a   1.000
_cell.length_b   1.000
_cell.length_c   1.000
_cell.angle_alpha   90.00
_cell.angle_beta   90.00
_cell.angle_gamma   90.00
#
_symmetry.space_group_name_H-M   'P 1'
#
loop_
_entity.id
_entity.type
_entity.pdbx_description
1 polymer ?
#
loop_
_entity_poly.entity_id
_entity_poly.type
_entity_poly.pdbx_seq_one_letter_code
_entity_poly.pdbx_strand_id
1 'polypeptide(L)'
;MRANLLLMHYARSPLDCPACEADRLTSMADARIAICVASGVAIEDIDPATGYNHSRAAYDRARASWIDVIRQHGASEFHEVRDIAWARGLWAEKRPEFVEGDDWLTEALDAHKEFIASLGHPCRRTSCLVHFPAPTL
;
A
#
# COMPACT_ATOMS: atom_id res chain seq x y z
N MET A 1 20.68 8.49 -6.15
CA MET A 1 20.99 7.06 -6.40
C MET A 1 21.69 6.36 -5.23
N ARG A 2 22.62 6.99 -4.50
CA ARG A 2 23.33 6.40 -3.33
C ARG A 2 22.42 5.96 -2.15
N ALA A 3 21.38 6.72 -1.84
CA ALA A 3 20.45 6.40 -0.74
C ALA A 3 19.65 5.10 -0.95
N ASN A 4 19.25 4.79 -2.20
CA ASN A 4 18.56 3.53 -2.53
C ASN A 4 19.46 2.30 -2.25
N LEU A 5 20.75 2.41 -2.58
CA LEU A 5 21.70 1.32 -2.33
C LEU A 5 21.93 1.11 -0.83
N LEU A 6 21.99 2.19 -0.04
CA LEU A 6 22.08 2.11 1.42
C LEU A 6 20.82 1.46 2.02
N LEU A 7 19.63 1.87 1.59
CA LEU A 7 18.38 1.26 2.04
C LEU A 7 18.36 -0.26 1.79
N MET A 8 18.78 -0.68 0.59
CA MET A 8 18.84 -2.11 0.24
C MET A 8 19.91 -2.87 1.03
N HIS A 9 21.04 -2.23 1.36
CA HIS A 9 22.05 -2.82 2.22
C HIS A 9 21.50 -3.11 3.62
N TYR A 10 20.91 -2.11 4.29
CA TYR A 10 20.36 -2.29 5.63
C TYR A 10 19.13 -3.22 5.66
N ALA A 11 18.33 -3.26 4.60
CA ALA A 11 17.18 -4.17 4.51
C ALA A 11 17.57 -5.66 4.50
N ARG A 12 18.79 -5.99 4.05
CA ARG A 12 19.24 -7.38 3.85
C ARG A 12 20.12 -7.92 4.99
N SER A 13 20.40 -7.12 6.00
CA SER A 13 21.32 -7.46 7.08
C SER A 13 20.62 -7.39 8.43
N PRO A 14 19.78 -8.39 8.80
CA PRO A 14 19.27 -8.47 10.17
C PRO A 14 20.45 -8.65 11.14
N LEU A 15 20.39 -7.99 12.30
CA LEU A 15 21.45 -8.02 13.30
C LEU A 15 20.90 -8.60 14.61
N ASP A 16 21.58 -9.62 15.15
CA ASP A 16 21.13 -10.33 16.36
C ASP A 16 21.36 -9.53 17.66
N CYS A 17 22.05 -8.38 17.57
CA CYS A 17 22.27 -7.47 18.68
C CYS A 17 21.20 -6.37 18.69
N PRO A 18 20.45 -6.16 19.79
CA PRO A 18 19.40 -5.13 19.86
C PRO A 18 19.86 -3.71 19.53
N ALA A 19 21.07 -3.32 19.96
CA ALA A 19 21.62 -1.99 19.65
C ALA A 19 21.93 -1.86 18.16
N CYS A 20 22.51 -2.91 17.56
CA CYS A 20 22.78 -2.94 16.13
C CYS A 20 21.50 -2.90 15.29
N GLU A 21 20.43 -3.57 15.75
CA GLU A 21 19.12 -3.51 15.10
C GLU A 21 18.50 -2.12 15.19
N ALA A 22 18.62 -1.43 16.33
CA ALA A 22 18.18 -0.05 16.49
C ALA A 22 18.93 0.90 15.53
N ASP A 23 20.26 0.74 15.42
CA ASP A 23 21.08 1.52 14.48
C ASP A 23 20.69 1.24 13.02
N ARG A 24 20.40 -0.03 12.69
CA ARG A 24 19.93 -0.44 11.36
C ARG A 24 18.59 0.21 11.01
N LEU A 25 17.62 0.17 11.92
CA LEU A 25 16.30 0.79 11.72
C LEU A 25 16.41 2.31 11.54
N THR A 26 17.24 2.96 12.36
CA THR A 26 17.54 4.40 12.24
C THR A 26 18.16 4.71 10.87
N SER A 27 19.17 3.93 10.47
CA SER A 27 19.82 4.11 9.16
C SER A 27 18.86 3.88 7.99
N MET A 28 17.89 2.97 8.13
CA MET A 28 16.83 2.79 7.13
C MET A 28 15.87 3.98 7.08
N ALA A 29 15.47 4.53 8.23
CA ALA A 29 14.63 5.71 8.29
C ALA A 29 15.33 6.90 7.62
N ASP A 30 16.59 7.18 7.97
CA ASP A 30 17.40 8.25 7.37
C ASP A 30 17.53 8.09 5.85
N ALA A 31 17.77 6.86 5.38
CA ALA A 31 17.84 6.58 3.94
C ALA A 31 16.51 6.86 3.23
N ARG A 32 15.37 6.50 3.83
CA ARG A 32 14.05 6.81 3.28
C ARG A 32 13.75 8.30 3.30
N ILE A 33 14.10 9.01 4.38
CA ILE A 33 13.97 10.47 4.47
C ILE A 33 14.75 11.13 3.33
N ALA A 34 16.01 10.74 3.14
CA ALA A 34 16.84 11.27 2.05
C ALA A 34 16.23 11.02 0.66
N ILE A 35 15.62 9.85 0.44
CA ILE A 35 14.90 9.53 -0.81
C ILE A 35 13.67 10.45 -0.98
N CYS A 36 12.88 10.64 0.08
CA CYS A 36 11.69 11.49 0.04
C CYS A 36 12.04 12.94 -0.25
N VAL A 37 13.03 13.50 0.46
CA VAL A 37 13.53 14.86 0.24
C VAL A 37 14.05 15.04 -1.19
N ALA A 38 14.87 14.09 -1.68
CA ALA A 38 15.35 14.13 -3.06
C ALA A 38 14.23 14.02 -4.11
N SER A 39 13.08 13.47 -3.72
CA SER A 39 11.87 13.37 -4.55
C SER A 39 10.93 14.58 -4.41
N GLY A 40 11.34 15.62 -3.68
CA GLY A 40 10.58 16.85 -3.50
C GLY A 40 9.43 16.76 -2.49
N VAL A 41 9.44 15.77 -1.60
CA VAL A 41 8.44 15.65 -0.52
C VAL A 41 8.75 16.68 0.57
N ALA A 42 7.73 17.41 1.01
CA ALA A 42 7.85 18.37 2.11
C ALA A 42 8.26 17.66 3.40
N ILE A 43 9.10 18.29 4.23
CA ILE A 43 9.69 17.61 5.39
C ILE A 43 8.64 17.26 6.45
N GLU A 44 7.63 18.10 6.58
CA GLU A 44 6.44 17.93 7.43
C GLU A 44 5.57 16.73 7.02
N ASP A 45 5.72 16.26 5.79
CA ASP A 45 5.03 15.10 5.24
C ASP A 45 5.82 13.80 5.40
N ILE A 46 7.00 13.82 6.01
CA ILE A 46 7.82 12.63 6.21
C ILE A 46 7.79 12.27 7.70
N ASP A 47 7.39 11.04 8.03
CA ASP A 47 7.46 10.56 9.43
C ASP A 47 8.92 10.41 9.84
N PRO A 48 9.42 11.19 10.82
CA PRO A 48 10.84 11.16 11.21
C PRO A 48 11.25 9.82 11.85
N ALA A 49 10.31 9.06 12.42
CA ALA A 49 10.62 7.78 13.07
C ALA A 49 10.82 6.64 12.07
N THR A 50 10.09 6.68 10.94
CA THR A 50 10.06 5.57 9.97
C THR A 50 10.66 5.93 8.61
N GLY A 51 10.74 7.22 8.31
CA GLY A 51 11.12 7.81 7.03
C GLY A 51 10.06 7.66 5.94
N TYR A 52 8.84 7.24 6.27
CA TYR A 52 7.77 7.08 5.29
C TYR A 52 7.17 8.42 4.85
N ASN A 53 6.80 8.47 3.57
CA ASN A 53 6.13 9.61 2.96
C ASN A 53 4.62 9.54 3.22
N HIS A 54 4.12 10.51 3.98
CA HIS A 54 2.71 10.71 4.31
C HIS A 54 2.09 11.92 3.61
N SER A 55 2.68 12.41 2.51
CA SER A 55 2.07 13.44 1.67
C SER A 55 0.77 12.93 1.02
N ARG A 56 -0.11 13.87 0.67
CA ARG A 56 -1.34 13.58 -0.05
C ARG A 56 -1.09 12.81 -1.36
N ALA A 57 -0.04 13.16 -2.09
CA ALA A 57 0.31 12.46 -3.32
C ALA A 57 0.72 10.99 -3.09
N ALA A 58 1.35 10.67 -1.96
CA ALA A 58 1.67 9.29 -1.60
C ALA A 58 0.41 8.49 -1.23
N TYR A 59 -0.52 9.13 -0.51
CA TYR A 59 -1.84 8.58 -0.23
C TYR A 59 -2.60 8.21 -1.51
N ASP A 60 -2.76 9.15 -2.44
CA ASP A 60 -3.51 8.94 -3.68
C ASP A 60 -2.88 7.82 -4.55
N ARG A 61 -1.55 7.72 -4.57
CA ARG A 61 -0.84 6.62 -5.26
C ARG A 61 -1.07 5.27 -4.58
N ALA A 62 -1.01 5.21 -3.26
CA ALA A 62 -1.26 3.97 -2.52
C ALA A 62 -2.70 3.48 -2.74
N ARG A 63 -3.67 4.41 -2.65
CA ARG A 63 -5.08 4.17 -2.96
C ARG A 63 -5.27 3.61 -4.37
N ALA A 64 -4.76 4.31 -5.38
CA ALA A 64 -4.88 3.91 -6.78
C ALA A 64 -4.26 2.53 -7.03
N SER A 65 -3.10 2.25 -6.42
CA SER A 65 -2.45 0.94 -6.55
C SER A 65 -3.29 -0.19 -5.97
N TRP A 66 -3.93 0.01 -4.81
CA TRP A 66 -4.79 -1.00 -4.19
C TRP A 66 -6.06 -1.26 -5.01
N ILE A 67 -6.69 -0.18 -5.48
CA ILE A 67 -7.86 -0.26 -6.37
C ILE A 67 -7.50 -1.02 -7.65
N ASP A 68 -6.35 -0.73 -8.25
CA ASP A 68 -5.88 -1.39 -9.47
C ASP A 68 -5.62 -2.90 -9.27
N VAL A 69 -5.04 -3.29 -8.13
CA VAL A 69 -4.82 -4.71 -7.78
C VAL A 69 -6.14 -5.46 -7.70
N ILE A 70 -7.13 -4.94 -6.96
CA ILE A 70 -8.45 -5.58 -6.83
C ILE A 70 -9.21 -5.53 -8.16
N ARG A 71 -9.12 -4.43 -8.91
CA ARG A 71 -9.71 -4.30 -10.25
C ARG A 71 -9.27 -5.46 -11.13
N GLN A 72 -7.97 -5.76 -11.19
CA GLN A 72 -7.42 -6.78 -12.07
C GLN A 72 -7.61 -8.21 -11.57
N HIS A 73 -7.47 -8.44 -10.26
CA HIS A 73 -7.39 -9.78 -9.69
C HIS A 73 -8.63 -10.20 -8.88
N GLY A 74 -9.58 -9.30 -8.67
CA GLY A 74 -10.69 -9.47 -7.74
C GLY A 74 -10.22 -9.44 -6.29
N ALA A 75 -11.17 -9.59 -5.37
CA ALA A 75 -10.91 -9.59 -3.93
C ALA A 75 -11.41 -10.88 -3.27
N SER A 76 -10.70 -11.31 -2.23
CA SER A 76 -11.11 -12.36 -1.30
C SER A 76 -11.04 -11.86 0.14
N GLU A 77 -11.87 -12.41 1.03
CA GLU A 77 -11.88 -12.03 2.45
C GLU A 77 -10.54 -12.29 3.13
N PHE A 78 -9.85 -13.35 2.71
CA PHE A 78 -8.60 -13.81 3.35
C PHE A 78 -7.36 -12.99 2.98
N HIS A 79 -7.42 -12.25 1.87
CA HIS A 79 -6.28 -11.53 1.33
C HIS A 79 -6.63 -10.06 1.10
N GLU A 80 -7.24 -9.72 -0.04
CA GLU A 80 -7.33 -8.33 -0.49
C GLU A 80 -8.21 -7.48 0.42
N VAL A 81 -9.32 -8.01 0.93
CA VAL A 81 -10.20 -7.24 1.84
C VAL A 81 -9.49 -6.95 3.16
N ARG A 82 -8.79 -7.94 3.72
CA ARG A 82 -8.01 -7.77 4.93
C ARG A 82 -6.86 -6.78 4.71
N ASP A 83 -6.11 -6.96 3.62
CA ASP A 83 -4.88 -6.22 3.38
C ASP A 83 -5.16 -4.77 2.98
N ILE A 84 -6.23 -4.50 2.21
CA ILE A 84 -6.66 -3.12 1.91
C ILE A 84 -7.20 -2.40 3.14
N ALA A 85 -7.94 -3.10 4.01
CA ALA A 85 -8.41 -2.54 5.27
C ALA A 85 -7.24 -2.20 6.21
N TRP A 86 -6.24 -3.09 6.29
CA TRP A 86 -5.01 -2.84 7.03
C TRP A 86 -4.24 -1.64 6.49
N ALA A 87 -4.02 -1.58 5.17
CA ALA A 87 -3.32 -0.46 4.54
C ALA A 87 -4.06 0.88 4.75
N ARG A 88 -5.38 0.89 4.63
CA ARG A 88 -6.22 2.07 4.93
C ARG A 88 -6.13 2.46 6.41
N GLY A 89 -6.07 1.48 7.31
CA GLY A 89 -5.88 1.70 8.76
C GLY A 89 -4.58 2.44 9.07
N LEU A 90 -3.47 2.05 8.45
CA LEU A 90 -2.18 2.74 8.62
C LEU A 90 -2.24 4.21 8.20
N TRP A 91 -2.99 4.53 7.13
CA TRP A 91 -3.21 5.92 6.73
C TRP A 91 -4.13 6.66 7.70
N ALA A 92 -5.18 6.01 8.20
CA ALA A 92 -6.11 6.62 9.16
C ALA A 92 -5.42 7.01 10.47
N GLU A 93 -4.42 6.25 10.91
CA GLU A 93 -3.63 6.57 12.11
C GLU A 93 -2.74 7.81 11.94
N LYS A 94 -2.24 8.06 10.72
CA LYS A 94 -1.22 9.09 10.45
C LYS A 94 -1.75 10.37 9.81
N ARG A 95 -2.82 10.23 9.02
CA ARG A 95 -3.48 11.27 8.20
C ARG A 95 -4.99 10.97 8.12
N PRO A 96 -5.74 11.02 9.23
CA PRO A 96 -7.18 10.71 9.24
C PRO A 96 -7.98 11.56 8.24
N GLU A 97 -7.57 12.80 8.02
CA GLU A 97 -8.18 13.74 7.08
C GLU A 97 -8.13 13.29 5.61
N PHE A 98 -7.23 12.35 5.26
CA PHE A 98 -7.21 11.78 3.91
C PHE A 98 -8.19 10.62 3.75
N VAL A 99 -8.49 9.92 4.85
CA VAL A 99 -9.26 8.67 4.86
C VAL A 99 -10.74 8.91 5.13
N GLU A 100 -11.10 10.04 5.75
CA GLU A 100 -12.47 10.41 6.05
C GLU A 100 -13.32 10.47 4.76
N GLY A 101 -14.39 9.67 4.73
CA GLY A 101 -15.28 9.57 3.56
C GLY A 101 -14.71 8.80 2.36
N ASP A 102 -13.43 8.39 2.39
CA ASP A 102 -12.81 7.63 1.31
C ASP A 102 -12.92 6.11 1.55
N ASP A 103 -13.77 5.46 0.76
CA ASP A 103 -14.01 4.02 0.80
C ASP A 103 -13.27 3.30 -0.34
N TRP A 104 -12.04 2.90 -0.05
CA TRP A 104 -11.18 2.20 -1.00
C TRP A 104 -11.76 0.87 -1.43
N LEU A 105 -12.43 0.14 -0.53
CA LEU A 105 -12.89 -1.20 -0.82
C LEU A 105 -14.09 -1.16 -1.77
N THR A 106 -15.07 -0.32 -1.50
CA THR A 106 -16.25 -0.18 -2.38
C THR A 106 -15.82 0.23 -3.79
N GLU A 107 -14.96 1.25 -3.91
CA GLU A 107 -14.46 1.68 -5.23
C GLU A 107 -13.67 0.58 -5.95
N ALA A 108 -12.84 -0.16 -5.22
CA ALA A 108 -12.08 -1.27 -5.78
C ALA A 108 -12.98 -2.41 -6.30
N LEU A 109 -14.03 -2.75 -5.56
CA LEU A 109 -14.98 -3.79 -5.96
C LEU A 109 -15.80 -3.35 -7.18
N ASP A 110 -16.22 -2.09 -7.23
CA ASP A 110 -16.95 -1.54 -8.38
C ASP A 110 -16.06 -1.48 -9.63
N ALA A 111 -14.81 -1.04 -9.49
CA ALA A 111 -13.83 -1.09 -10.57
C ALA A 111 -13.62 -2.53 -11.08
N HIS A 112 -13.61 -3.54 -10.19
CA HIS A 112 -13.51 -4.94 -10.59
C HIS A 112 -14.75 -5.41 -11.39
N LYS A 113 -15.96 -5.02 -10.99
CA LYS A 113 -17.20 -5.34 -11.74
C LYS A 113 -17.12 -4.79 -13.16
N GLU A 114 -16.76 -3.52 -13.31
CA GLU A 114 -16.62 -2.86 -14.60
C GLU A 114 -15.54 -3.52 -15.47
N PHE A 115 -14.39 -3.84 -14.86
CA PHE A 115 -13.29 -4.51 -15.55
C PHE A 115 -13.72 -5.89 -16.07
N ILE A 116 -14.34 -6.74 -15.26
CA ILE A 116 -14.82 -8.06 -15.70
C ILE A 116 -15.89 -7.93 -16.79
N ALA A 117 -16.84 -6.99 -16.65
CA ALA A 117 -17.84 -6.74 -17.69
C ALA A 117 -17.17 -6.35 -19.03
N SER A 118 -16.09 -5.57 -19.00
CA SER A 118 -15.35 -5.16 -20.20
C SER A 118 -14.61 -6.30 -20.90
N LEU A 119 -14.23 -7.37 -20.17
CA LEU A 119 -13.52 -8.52 -20.72
C LEU A 119 -14.44 -9.49 -21.47
N GLY A 120 -15.76 -9.42 -21.25
CA GLY A 120 -16.73 -10.30 -21.90
C GLY A 120 -16.63 -11.78 -21.49
N HIS A 121 -15.93 -12.08 -20.39
CA HIS A 121 -15.83 -13.43 -19.82
C HIS A 121 -15.89 -13.36 -18.29
N PRO A 122 -16.33 -14.44 -17.62
CA PRO A 122 -16.47 -14.43 -16.16
C PRO A 122 -15.12 -14.25 -15.45
N CYS A 123 -15.19 -13.76 -14.21
CA CYS A 123 -14.04 -13.70 -13.32
C CYS A 123 -13.48 -15.11 -13.09
N ARG A 124 -12.17 -15.29 -13.30
CA ARG A 124 -11.49 -16.59 -13.16
C ARG A 124 -11.18 -16.95 -11.71
N ARG A 125 -11.33 -16.01 -10.79
CA ARG A 125 -11.04 -16.22 -9.37
C ARG A 125 -12.26 -16.79 -8.68
N THR A 126 -12.18 -18.07 -8.32
CA THR A 126 -13.26 -18.82 -7.68
C THR A 126 -13.62 -18.31 -6.28
N SER A 127 -12.70 -17.62 -5.61
CA SER A 127 -12.91 -16.99 -4.30
C SER A 127 -13.24 -15.50 -4.39
N CYS A 128 -13.57 -14.98 -5.58
CA CYS A 128 -13.85 -13.57 -5.77
C CYS A 128 -15.17 -13.18 -5.10
N LEU A 129 -15.12 -12.26 -4.13
CA LEU A 129 -16.28 -11.78 -3.38
C LEU A 129 -17.36 -11.12 -4.25
N VAL A 130 -16.95 -10.51 -5.37
CA VAL A 130 -17.89 -9.85 -6.28
C VAL A 130 -18.73 -10.85 -7.06
N HIS A 131 -18.16 -12.01 -7.39
CA HIS A 131 -18.73 -12.96 -8.34
C HIS A 131 -18.97 -14.34 -7.71
N PHE A 132 -18.93 -14.46 -6.37
CA PHE A 132 -19.21 -15.72 -5.66
C PHE A 132 -20.67 -15.76 -5.17
N PRO A 133 -21.37 -16.92 -5.32
CA PRO A 133 -20.93 -18.12 -6.04
C PRO A 133 -20.77 -17.83 -7.53
N ALA A 134 -19.77 -18.49 -8.16
CA ALA A 134 -19.47 -18.30 -9.58
C ALA A 134 -20.76 -18.39 -10.41
N PRO A 135 -21.04 -17.43 -11.31
CA PRO A 135 -22.23 -17.50 -12.14
C PRO A 135 -22.21 -18.82 -12.91
N THR A 136 -23.33 -19.54 -12.89
CA THR A 136 -23.51 -20.76 -13.68
C THR A 136 -23.35 -20.40 -15.16
N LEU A 137 -22.34 -20.99 -15.79
CA LEU A 137 -22.07 -20.90 -17.23
C LEU A 137 -23.27 -21.39 -18.06
#